data_AF-A0A2V8L2C5-F1
#
_entry.id   AF-A0A2V8L2C5-F1
#
_cell.length_a   1.000
_cell.length_b   1.000
_cell.length_c   1.000
_cell.angle_alpha   90.00
_cell.angle_beta   90.00
_cell.angle_gamma   90.00
#
_symmetry.space_group_name_H-M   'P 1'
#
loop_
_entity.id
_entity.type
_entity.pdbx_description
1 polymer ?
#
loop_
_entity_poly.entity_id
_entity_poly.type
_entity_poly.pdbx_seq_one_letter_code
_entity_poly.pdbx_strand_id
1 'polypeptide(L)'
;MPDETEKSALERISEILLAEGVEFIVVGGQAEWLFGSPRATFDVDLCFGGLNIKVIALDDLIKIKQYIRRPKDQESLFQLLAIKKARGEAK
;
A
#
# COMPACT_ATOMS: atom_id res chain seq x y z
N MET A 1 -4.20 26.23 -15.18
CA MET A 1 -4.42 24.77 -15.03
C MET A 1 -3.15 24.12 -15.53
N PRO A 2 -2.52 23.19 -14.79
CA PRO A 2 -1.45 22.40 -15.38
C PRO A 2 -1.98 21.77 -16.67
N ASP A 3 -1.16 21.80 -17.71
CA ASP A 3 -1.50 21.34 -19.05
C ASP A 3 -2.05 19.90 -18.95
N GLU A 4 -3.26 19.64 -19.45
CA GLU A 4 -3.91 18.30 -19.44
C GLU A 4 -3.07 17.22 -20.16
N THR A 5 -1.94 17.63 -20.76
CA THR A 5 -1.03 16.82 -21.55
C THR A 5 0.20 16.32 -20.77
N GLU A 6 0.46 16.80 -19.56
CA GLU A 6 1.66 16.35 -18.82
C GLU A 6 1.40 15.06 -18.05
N LYS A 7 2.04 13.97 -18.48
CA LYS A 7 2.04 12.67 -17.77
C LYS A 7 2.48 12.87 -16.33
N SER A 8 1.73 12.30 -15.38
CA SER A 8 2.08 12.24 -13.97
C SER A 8 3.39 11.49 -13.73
N ALA A 9 3.99 11.68 -12.55
CA ALA A 9 5.18 10.92 -12.16
C ALA A 9 4.92 9.41 -12.17
N LEU A 10 3.74 8.97 -11.72
CA LEU A 10 3.34 7.56 -11.73
C LEU A 10 3.30 6.99 -13.15
N GLU A 11 2.70 7.72 -14.11
CA GLU A 11 2.65 7.29 -15.52
C GLU A 11 4.05 7.18 -16.11
N ARG A 12 4.89 8.22 -15.94
CA ARG A 12 6.26 8.22 -16.48
C ARG A 12 7.11 7.07 -15.93
N ILE A 13 7.03 6.80 -14.63
CA ILE A 13 7.76 5.69 -14.00
C ILE A 13 7.22 4.34 -14.48
N SER A 14 5.90 4.18 -14.53
CA SER A 14 5.25 2.94 -14.95
C SER A 14 5.60 2.57 -16.39
N GLU A 15 5.61 3.53 -17.30
CA GLU A 15 5.99 3.31 -18.70
C GLU A 15 7.42 2.79 -18.85
N ILE A 16 8.37 3.37 -18.10
CA ILE A 16 9.78 2.92 -18.12
C ILE A 16 9.89 1.48 -17.62
N LEU A 17 9.24 1.16 -16.50
CA LEU A 17 9.29 -0.18 -15.91
C LEU A 17 8.65 -1.23 -16.83
N LEU A 18 7.52 -0.91 -17.44
CA LEU A 18 6.87 -1.78 -18.42
C LEU A 18 7.73 -2.00 -19.67
N ALA A 19 8.40 -0.96 -20.17
CA ALA A 19 9.30 -1.06 -21.32
C ALA A 19 10.51 -1.96 -21.04
N GLU A 20 11.02 -1.96 -19.81
CA GLU A 20 12.11 -2.83 -19.36
C GLU A 20 11.64 -4.23 -18.91
N GLY A 21 10.34 -4.53 -19.02
CA GLY A 21 9.78 -5.82 -18.62
C GLY A 21 9.79 -6.07 -17.11
N VAL A 22 9.84 -5.02 -16.30
CA VAL A 22 9.80 -5.11 -14.84
C VAL A 22 8.34 -5.26 -14.38
N GLU A 23 8.06 -6.35 -13.67
CA GLU A 23 6.79 -6.53 -12.99
C GLU A 23 6.74 -5.68 -11.71
N PHE A 24 5.65 -4.96 -11.49
CA PHE A 24 5.45 -4.17 -10.27
C PHE A 24 3.97 -4.02 -9.92
N ILE A 25 3.72 -3.61 -8.68
CA ILE A 25 2.40 -3.27 -8.15
C ILE A 25 2.49 -1.87 -7.55
N VAL A 26 1.53 -1.00 -7.88
CA VAL A 26 1.39 0.31 -7.22
C VAL A 26 0.85 0.08 -5.81
N VAL A 27 1.53 0.64 -4.82
CA VAL A 27 1.13 0.56 -3.40
C VAL A 27 1.09 1.97 -2.80
N GLY A 28 0.84 2.06 -1.49
CA GLY A 28 0.85 3.34 -0.79
C GLY A 28 -0.28 4.29 -1.21
N GLY A 29 -0.03 5.60 -1.08
CA GLY A 29 -1.06 6.62 -1.28
C GLY A 29 -1.55 6.74 -2.72
N GLN A 30 -0.69 6.47 -3.72
CA GLN A 30 -1.08 6.49 -5.13
C GLN A 30 -2.08 5.38 -5.45
N ALA A 31 -1.91 4.18 -4.88
CA ALA A 31 -2.89 3.11 -5.01
C ALA A 31 -4.23 3.50 -4.39
N GLU A 32 -4.22 4.04 -3.16
CA GLU A 32 -5.45 4.54 -2.51
C GLU A 32 -6.17 5.57 -3.39
N TRP A 33 -5.44 6.52 -3.98
CA TRP A 33 -5.99 7.56 -4.85
C TRP A 33 -6.61 6.97 -6.13
N LEU A 34 -5.95 6.00 -6.78
CA LEU A 34 -6.49 5.28 -7.94
C LEU A 34 -7.82 4.56 -7.63
N PHE A 35 -8.03 4.15 -6.38
CA PHE A 35 -9.29 3.58 -5.89
C PHE A 35 -10.29 4.61 -5.34
N GLY A 36 -10.08 5.90 -5.62
CA GLY A 36 -11.02 6.98 -5.30
C GLY A 36 -10.84 7.60 -3.91
N SER A 37 -9.75 7.29 -3.21
CA SER A 37 -9.45 7.95 -1.93
C SER A 37 -9.15 9.44 -2.15
N PRO A 38 -9.75 10.35 -1.35
CA PRO A 38 -9.47 11.78 -1.43
C PRO A 38 -8.12 12.16 -0.79
N ARG A 39 -7.35 11.18 -0.31
CA ARG A 39 -6.10 11.41 0.42
C ARG A 39 -5.02 11.90 -0.54
N ALA A 40 -4.45 13.07 -0.22
CA ALA A 40 -3.26 13.55 -0.90
C ALA A 40 -2.05 12.65 -0.61
N THR A 41 -1.27 12.36 -1.65
CA THR A 41 0.02 11.69 -1.60
C THR A 41 0.99 12.48 -2.47
N PHE A 42 2.27 12.44 -2.17
CA PHE A 42 3.28 13.26 -2.86
C PHE A 42 4.49 12.44 -3.33
N ASP A 43 4.38 11.14 -3.19
CA ASP A 43 5.37 10.11 -3.48
C ASP A 43 4.73 8.99 -4.31
N VAL A 44 5.56 8.22 -4.98
CA VAL A 44 5.17 7.03 -5.74
C VAL A 44 5.79 5.82 -5.07
N ASP A 45 4.95 4.98 -4.45
CA ASP A 45 5.38 3.72 -3.87
C ASP A 45 5.08 2.56 -4.83
N LEU A 46 6.12 1.80 -5.19
CA LEU A 46 6.00 0.61 -6.01
C LEU A 46 6.60 -0.60 -5.29
N CYS A 47 5.93 -1.75 -5.41
CA CYS A 47 6.45 -3.03 -4.97
C CYS A 47 6.80 -3.87 -6.21
N PHE A 48 8.05 -4.33 -6.33
CA PHE A 48 8.47 -5.14 -7.46
C PHE A 48 7.94 -6.59 -7.37
N GLY A 49 7.42 -7.08 -8.50
CA GLY A 49 6.96 -8.46 -8.68
C GLY A 49 8.13 -9.45 -8.81
N GLY A 50 7.79 -10.74 -8.83
CA GLY A 50 8.78 -11.82 -8.99
C GLY A 50 9.71 -12.05 -7.77
N LEU A 51 9.52 -11.31 -6.67
CA LEU A 51 10.36 -11.42 -5.48
C LEU A 51 9.67 -12.23 -4.37
N ASN A 52 10.41 -13.17 -3.77
CA ASN A 52 10.00 -13.83 -2.54
C ASN A 52 10.46 -12.98 -1.34
N ILE A 53 9.56 -12.16 -0.79
CA ILE A 53 9.86 -11.25 0.31
C ILE A 53 9.23 -11.77 1.59
N LYS A 54 10.01 -11.84 2.68
CA LYS A 54 9.47 -12.09 4.01
C LYS A 54 8.69 -10.88 4.48
N VAL A 55 7.41 -11.06 4.73
CA VAL A 55 6.54 -10.03 5.29
C VAL A 55 6.37 -10.20 6.79
N ILE A 56 6.07 -9.09 7.48
CA ILE A 56 5.79 -9.10 8.91
C ILE A 56 4.58 -10.01 9.23
N ALA A 57 4.67 -10.77 10.31
CA ALA A 57 3.56 -11.57 10.79
C ALA A 57 2.41 -10.68 11.32
N LEU A 58 1.18 -11.17 11.26
CA LEU A 58 -0.01 -10.44 11.70
C LEU A 58 0.12 -9.96 13.16
N ASP A 59 0.66 -10.81 14.04
CA ASP A 59 0.84 -10.48 15.46
C ASP A 59 1.86 -9.35 15.67
N ASP A 60 2.94 -9.34 14.90
CA ASP A 60 3.95 -8.31 15.00
C ASP A 60 3.47 -6.99 14.39
N LEU A 61 2.67 -7.05 13.31
CA LEU A 61 2.01 -5.86 12.76
C LEU A 61 1.05 -5.23 13.78
N ILE A 62 0.26 -6.04 14.49
CA ILE A 62 -0.63 -5.58 15.56
C ILE A 62 0.18 -4.88 16.66
N LYS A 63 1.27 -5.51 17.15
CA LYS A 63 2.13 -4.92 18.18
C LYS A 63 2.72 -3.58 17.75
N ILE A 64 3.23 -3.50 16.52
CA ILE A 64 3.80 -2.26 15.99
C ILE A 64 2.74 -1.15 15.93
N LYS A 65 1.53 -1.45 15.43
CA LYS A 65 0.46 -0.45 15.37
C LYS A 65 -0.02 -0.01 16.75
N GLN A 66 -0.08 -0.92 17.72
CA GLN A 66 -0.38 -0.61 19.12
C GLN A 66 0.69 0.27 19.79
N TYR A 67 1.94 0.18 19.32
CA TYR A 67 3.05 0.99 19.81
C TYR A 67 3.11 2.37 19.16
N ILE A 68 3.02 2.45 17.83
CA ILE A 68 3.12 3.70 17.06
C ILE A 68 1.93 4.64 17.35
N ARG A 69 0.71 4.09 17.50
CA ARG A 69 -0.51 4.81 17.89
C ARG A 69 -0.79 6.11 17.12
N ARG A 70 -0.58 6.14 15.80
CA ARG A 70 -1.10 7.27 15.00
C ARG A 70 -2.63 7.20 14.97
N PRO A 71 -3.35 8.31 14.77
CA PRO A 71 -4.81 8.31 14.73
C PRO A 71 -5.41 7.22 13.81
N LYS A 72 -4.87 7.08 12.60
CA LYS A 72 -5.28 6.04 11.63
C LYS A 72 -4.97 4.59 12.05
N ASP A 73 -4.00 4.39 12.94
CA ASP A 73 -3.64 3.04 13.40
C ASP A 73 -4.72 2.46 14.33
N GLN A 74 -5.54 3.31 14.96
CA GLN A 74 -6.64 2.83 15.81
C GLN A 74 -7.70 2.07 15.00
N GLU A 75 -8.11 2.63 13.85
CA GLU A 75 -9.05 1.98 12.94
C GLU A 75 -8.46 0.70 12.34
N SER A 76 -7.23 0.78 11.83
CA SER A 76 -6.53 -0.39 11.30
C SER A 76 -6.38 -1.49 12.37
N LEU A 77 -6.14 -1.13 13.63
CA LEU A 77 -6.00 -2.10 14.72
C LEU A 77 -7.29 -2.87 14.97
N PHE A 78 -8.45 -2.20 14.93
CA PHE A 78 -9.75 -2.87 15.05
C PHE A 78 -9.94 -3.94 13.96
N GLN A 79 -9.66 -3.59 12.70
CA GLN A 79 -9.75 -4.51 11.57
C GLN A 79 -8.77 -5.68 11.71
N LEU A 80 -7.52 -5.41 12.08
CA LEU A 80 -6.49 -6.45 12.23
C LEU A 80 -6.83 -7.45 13.35
N LEU A 81 -7.39 -6.97 14.47
CA LEU A 81 -7.86 -7.85 15.55
C LEU A 81 -9.02 -8.74 15.10
N ALA A 82 -9.96 -8.19 14.31
CA ALA A 82 -11.05 -8.97 13.71
C ALA A 82 -10.51 -10.06 12.76
N ILE A 83 -9.54 -9.72 11.90
CA ILE A 83 -8.86 -10.67 11.01
C ILE A 83 -8.17 -11.77 11.82
N LYS A 84 -7.46 -11.41 12.90
CA LYS A 84 -6.79 -12.38 13.77
C LYS A 84 -7.79 -13.36 14.39
N LYS A 85 -8.93 -12.87 14.88
CA LYS A 85 -10.00 -13.70 15.45
C LYS A 85 -10.56 -14.67 14.39
N ALA A 86 -10.92 -14.17 13.22
CA ALA A 86 -11.47 -14.99 12.13
C ALA A 86 -10.49 -16.10 11.67
N ARG A 87 -9.19 -15.80 11.60
CA ARG A 87 -8.16 -16.81 11.27
C ARG A 87 -7.94 -17.85 12.37
N GLY A 88 -8.20 -17.49 13.63
CA GLY A 88 -8.10 -18.41 14.78
C GLY A 88 -9.31 -19.34 14.90
N GLU A 89 -10.49 -18.89 14.51
CA GLU A 89 -11.73 -19.70 14.50
C GLU A 89 -11.82 -20.66 13.31
N ALA A 90 -11.07 -20.40 12.23
CA ALA A 90 -11.01 -21.23 11.03
C ALA A 90 -10.02 -22.41 11.14
N LYS A 91 -9.52 -22.72 12.35
CA LYS A 91 -8.52 -23.74 12.62
C LYS A 91 -9.04 -24.76 13.62
#